data_AF-A0A1G3UJS7-F1
#
_entry.id   AF-A0A1G3UJS7-F1
#
_cell.length_a   1.000
_cell.length_b   1.000
_cell.length_c   1.000
_cell.angle_alpha   90.00
_cell.angle_beta   90.00
_cell.angle_gamma   90.00
#
_symmetry.space_group_name_H-M   'P 1'
#
loop_
_entity.id
_entity.type
_entity.pdbx_description
1 polymer ?
#
loop_
_entity_poly.entity_id
_entity_poly.type
_entity_poly.pdbx_seq_one_letter_code
_entity_poly.pdbx_strand_id
1 'polypeptide(L)'
;VIDCTMGYGGHSSMILEANPNIKLIAIDQDQSAIDFSTARLEPYKERVSIKKGRFSSVIKDILKEYDIREIKGVLADIGVSSLQLDQKERGFSFSSDNLDMRMDKDAPLSAATVVNEYSLVEIEKILLEYGELRNYKKIASFIINNRPFSSAKELSEATKHLMPTGKKIHPATLL
;
A
#
# COMPACT_ATOMS: atom_id res chain seq x y z
N VAL A 1 -13.24 12.40 -13.81
CA VAL A 1 -12.33 11.23 -13.73
C VAL A 1 -12.18 10.88 -12.27
N ILE A 2 -12.03 9.59 -11.94
CA ILE A 2 -11.72 9.13 -10.58
C ILE A 2 -10.29 8.58 -10.58
N ASP A 3 -9.45 9.06 -9.69
CA ASP A 3 -8.14 8.46 -9.38
C ASP A 3 -8.27 7.74 -8.04
N CYS A 4 -8.27 6.41 -8.06
CA CYS A 4 -8.47 5.56 -6.88
C CYS A 4 -7.23 5.45 -6.00
N THR A 5 -6.07 5.85 -6.49
CA THR A 5 -4.77 5.65 -5.85
C THR A 5 -3.91 6.88 -6.14
N MET A 6 -4.38 8.03 -5.67
CA MET A 6 -3.78 9.33 -5.98
C MET A 6 -2.26 9.34 -5.73
N GLY A 7 -1.82 8.67 -4.66
CA GLY A 7 -0.44 8.66 -4.21
C GLY A 7 0.07 10.09 -4.08
N TYR A 8 1.20 10.37 -4.72
CA TYR A 8 1.80 11.71 -4.73
C TYR A 8 1.29 12.59 -5.88
N GLY A 9 0.15 12.28 -6.50
CA GLY A 9 -0.54 13.15 -7.43
C GLY A 9 0.13 13.31 -8.79
N GLY A 10 1.06 12.42 -9.15
CA GLY A 10 1.75 12.43 -10.44
C GLY A 10 0.75 12.26 -11.60
N HIS A 11 0.06 11.13 -11.65
CA HIS A 11 -0.99 10.88 -12.66
C HIS A 11 -2.12 11.91 -12.59
N SER A 12 -2.60 12.21 -11.38
CA SER A 12 -3.62 13.25 -11.15
C SER A 12 -3.27 14.60 -11.78
N SER A 13 -2.03 15.09 -11.57
CA SER A 13 -1.56 16.36 -12.13
C SER A 13 -1.50 16.33 -13.66
N MET A 14 -0.94 15.28 -14.25
CA MET A 14 -0.86 15.11 -15.71
C MET A 14 -2.25 15.03 -16.36
N ILE A 15 -3.18 14.33 -15.71
CA ILE A 15 -4.58 14.24 -16.17
C ILE A 15 -5.23 15.63 -16.19
N LEU A 16 -5.07 16.40 -15.11
CA LEU A 16 -5.63 17.75 -14.98
C LEU A 16 -4.98 18.76 -15.93
N GLU A 17 -3.69 18.63 -16.19
CA GLU A 17 -2.93 19.48 -17.12
C GLU A 17 -3.35 19.24 -18.58
N ALA A 18 -3.39 17.96 -19.00
CA ALA A 18 -3.75 17.60 -20.38
C ALA A 18 -5.23 17.86 -20.72
N ASN A 19 -6.08 17.99 -19.70
CA ASN A 19 -7.53 18.07 -19.88
C ASN A 19 -8.11 19.26 -19.07
N PRO A 20 -8.20 20.47 -19.64
CA PRO A 20 -8.63 21.66 -18.90
C PRO A 20 -10.11 21.61 -18.44
N ASN A 21 -10.95 20.84 -19.15
CA ASN A 21 -12.40 20.80 -18.92
C ASN A 21 -12.85 19.67 -17.98
N ILE A 22 -11.94 18.84 -17.47
CA ILE A 22 -12.33 17.75 -16.56
C ILE A 22 -12.23 18.18 -15.10
N LYS A 23 -13.07 17.54 -14.28
CA LYS A 23 -12.91 17.47 -12.84
C LYS A 23 -12.35 16.11 -12.44
N LEU A 24 -11.56 16.09 -11.38
CA LEU A 24 -10.92 14.92 -10.83
C LEU A 24 -11.39 14.71 -9.39
N ILE A 25 -11.81 13.48 -9.08
CA ILE A 25 -12.01 13.03 -7.70
C ILE A 25 -10.86 12.06 -7.41
N ALA A 26 -10.00 12.42 -6.48
CA ALA A 26 -8.80 11.67 -6.13
C ALA A 26 -8.97 11.05 -4.75
N ILE A 27 -8.59 9.78 -4.61
CA ILE A 27 -8.75 9.00 -3.39
C ILE A 27 -7.38 8.51 -2.94
N ASP A 28 -7.11 8.64 -1.65
CA ASP A 28 -5.99 7.94 -1.01
C ASP A 28 -6.31 7.63 0.44
N GLN A 29 -5.72 6.58 1.00
CA GLN A 29 -5.85 6.22 2.41
C GLN A 29 -4.69 6.75 3.25
N ASP A 30 -3.55 7.07 2.64
CA ASP A 30 -2.36 7.56 3.32
C ASP A 30 -2.40 9.09 3.49
N GLN A 31 -2.47 9.56 4.74
CA GLN A 31 -2.49 10.99 5.05
C GLN A 31 -1.27 11.73 4.48
N SER A 32 -0.09 11.09 4.49
CA SER A 32 1.15 11.71 3.99
C SER A 32 1.08 11.95 2.48
N ALA A 33 0.44 11.03 1.76
CA ALA A 33 0.20 11.15 0.32
C ALA A 33 -0.81 12.26 0.03
N ILE A 34 -1.87 12.37 0.85
CA ILE A 34 -2.87 13.43 0.77
C ILE A 34 -2.26 14.80 1.00
N ASP A 35 -1.46 14.98 2.06
CA ASP A 35 -0.87 16.27 2.41
C ASP A 35 0.06 16.76 1.29
N PHE A 36 0.90 15.87 0.77
CA PHE A 36 1.78 16.17 -0.35
C PHE A 36 1.00 16.50 -1.64
N SER A 37 0.01 15.68 -1.98
CA SER A 37 -0.77 15.85 -3.21
C SER A 37 -1.67 17.08 -3.16
N THR A 38 -2.17 17.46 -1.98
CA THR A 38 -2.93 18.70 -1.81
C THR A 38 -2.07 19.90 -2.20
N ALA A 39 -0.82 19.96 -1.73
CA ALA A 39 0.11 21.02 -2.13
C ALA A 39 0.44 20.98 -3.62
N ARG A 40 0.69 19.79 -4.18
CA ARG A 40 0.98 19.63 -5.62
C ARG A 40 -0.19 20.03 -6.52
N LEU A 41 -1.41 19.75 -6.11
CA LEU A 41 -2.63 19.95 -6.89
C LEU A 41 -3.31 21.30 -6.62
N GLU A 42 -2.73 22.16 -5.78
CA GLU A 42 -3.22 23.52 -5.50
C GLU A 42 -3.52 24.35 -6.77
N PRO A 43 -2.71 24.30 -7.85
CA PRO A 43 -3.05 25.00 -9.11
C PRO A 43 -4.37 24.56 -9.74
N TYR A 44 -4.92 23.42 -9.32
CA TYR A 44 -6.14 22.80 -9.84
C TYR A 44 -7.26 22.70 -8.80
N LYS A 45 -7.18 23.42 -7.67
CA LYS A 45 -8.12 23.27 -6.55
C LYS A 45 -9.60 23.37 -6.91
N GLU A 46 -9.96 24.19 -7.89
CA GLU A 46 -11.35 24.34 -8.38
C GLU A 46 -11.87 23.12 -9.16
N ARG A 47 -10.97 22.21 -9.54
CA ARG A 47 -11.23 21.04 -10.39
C ARG A 47 -10.87 19.72 -9.71
N VAL A 48 -10.33 19.75 -8.50
CA VAL A 48 -9.93 18.54 -7.77
C VAL A 48 -10.67 18.41 -6.45
N SER A 49 -11.17 17.21 -6.16
CA SER A 49 -11.70 16.85 -4.86
C SER A 49 -10.91 15.66 -4.32
N ILE A 50 -10.24 15.83 -3.18
CA ILE A 50 -9.45 14.78 -2.54
C ILE A 50 -10.29 14.15 -1.42
N LYS A 51 -10.40 12.83 -1.41
CA LYS A 51 -11.17 12.06 -0.42
C LYS A 51 -10.23 11.09 0.30
N LYS A 52 -10.16 11.17 1.63
CA LYS A 52 -9.40 10.20 2.45
C LYS A 52 -10.18 8.90 2.60
N GLY A 53 -9.53 7.77 2.36
CA GLY A 53 -10.02 6.44 2.70
C GLY A 53 -9.65 5.37 1.68
N ARG A 54 -10.04 4.12 1.97
CA ARG A 54 -9.87 3.02 1.03
C ARG A 54 -10.74 3.25 -0.20
N PHE A 55 -10.16 3.22 -1.40
CA PHE A 55 -10.90 3.43 -2.64
C PHE A 55 -12.11 2.50 -2.78
N SER A 56 -12.00 1.24 -2.32
CA SER A 56 -13.09 0.25 -2.35
C SER A 56 -14.34 0.70 -1.58
N SER A 57 -14.16 1.54 -0.56
CA SER A 57 -15.23 2.10 0.26
C SER A 57 -15.68 3.44 -0.30
N VAL A 58 -14.73 4.37 -0.50
CA VAL A 58 -15.00 5.75 -0.92
C VAL A 58 -15.67 5.81 -2.30
N ILE A 59 -15.32 4.92 -3.23
CA ILE A 59 -15.92 4.90 -4.56
C ILE A 59 -17.43 4.65 -4.50
N LYS A 60 -17.92 3.90 -3.51
CA LYS A 60 -19.36 3.64 -3.35
C LYS A 60 -20.13 4.91 -3.02
N ASP A 61 -19.52 5.82 -2.26
CA ASP A 61 -20.16 7.09 -1.90
C ASP A 61 -20.09 8.08 -3.06
N ILE A 62 -18.96 8.11 -3.79
CA ILE A 62 -18.84 8.88 -5.03
C ILE A 62 -19.93 8.47 -6.04
N LEU A 63 -20.17 7.16 -6.20
CA LEU A 63 -21.20 6.66 -7.12
C LEU A 63 -22.64 6.95 -6.68
N LYS A 64 -22.87 7.38 -5.43
CA LYS A 64 -24.17 7.89 -4.97
C LYS A 64 -24.31 9.41 -5.21
N GLU A 65 -23.20 10.13 -5.13
CA GLU A 65 -23.14 11.59 -5.27
C GLU A 65 -23.17 12.02 -6.76
N TYR A 66 -22.54 11.24 -7.65
CA TYR A 66 -22.39 11.56 -9.07
C TYR A 66 -23.10 10.54 -9.96
N ASP A 67 -23.70 11.00 -11.04
CA ASP A 67 -24.23 10.13 -12.08
C ASP A 67 -23.08 9.43 -12.82
N ILE A 68 -23.18 8.10 -12.97
CA ILE A 68 -22.18 7.29 -13.66
C ILE A 68 -21.89 7.77 -15.09
N ARG A 69 -22.87 8.40 -15.76
CA ARG A 69 -22.74 8.98 -17.11
C ARG A 69 -21.75 10.15 -17.16
N GLU A 70 -21.49 10.79 -16.02
CA GLU A 70 -20.51 11.87 -15.88
C GLU A 70 -19.07 11.35 -15.72
N ILE A 71 -18.91 10.09 -15.30
CA ILE A 71 -17.60 9.48 -15.08
C ILE A 71 -16.98 9.10 -16.43
N LYS A 72 -15.95 9.85 -16.82
CA LYS A 72 -15.23 9.64 -18.10
C LYS A 72 -14.08 8.64 -18.03
N GLY A 73 -13.68 8.26 -16.83
CA GLY A 73 -12.55 7.34 -16.62
C GLY A 73 -12.27 7.11 -15.14
N VAL A 74 -11.69 5.95 -14.88
CA VAL A 74 -11.22 5.52 -13.56
C VAL A 74 -9.77 5.07 -13.72
N LEU A 75 -8.89 5.58 -12.87
CA LEU A 75 -7.49 5.18 -12.77
C LEU A 75 -7.29 4.45 -11.44
N ALA A 76 -6.55 3.34 -11.46
CA ALA A 76 -6.05 2.66 -10.27
C ALA A 76 -4.66 2.11 -10.56
N ASP A 77 -3.66 2.72 -9.93
CA ASP A 77 -2.27 2.30 -9.92
C ASP A 77 -2.00 1.54 -8.62
N ILE A 78 -2.12 0.21 -8.69
CA ILE A 78 -2.08 -0.65 -7.51
C ILE A 78 -0.64 -0.97 -7.16
N GLY A 79 -0.20 -0.48 -6.00
CA GLY A 79 1.12 -0.77 -5.48
C GLY A 79 1.44 0.09 -4.26
N VAL A 80 2.69 -0.03 -3.80
CA VAL A 80 3.27 0.90 -2.83
C VAL A 80 3.98 2.02 -3.57
N SER A 81 3.92 3.22 -3.02
CA SER A 81 4.64 4.37 -3.57
C SER A 81 6.12 4.35 -3.16
N SER A 82 7.00 4.97 -3.97
CA SER A 82 8.43 5.06 -3.66
C SER A 82 8.70 5.73 -2.32
N LEU A 83 7.98 6.80 -1.98
CA LEU A 83 8.18 7.48 -0.71
C LEU A 83 7.79 6.60 0.49
N GLN A 84 6.77 5.74 0.37
CA GLN A 84 6.45 4.76 1.42
C GLN A 84 7.59 3.74 1.63
N LEU A 85 8.33 3.40 0.57
CA LEU A 85 9.53 2.56 0.66
C LEU A 85 10.73 3.31 1.24
N ASP A 86 10.88 4.60 0.92
CA ASP A 86 11.98 5.45 1.39
C ASP A 86 11.81 5.85 2.87
N GLN A 87 10.56 6.02 3.31
CA GLN A 87 10.18 6.28 4.70
C GLN A 87 10.33 5.01 5.54
N LYS A 88 11.56 4.76 6.02
CA LYS A 88 11.87 3.57 6.82
C LYS A 88 10.92 3.38 7.99
N GLU A 89 10.45 4.44 8.63
CA GLU A 89 9.53 4.36 9.77
C GLU A 89 8.19 3.67 9.42
N ARG A 90 7.82 3.57 8.14
CA ARG A 90 6.60 2.93 7.65
C ARG A 90 6.67 1.41 7.63
N GLY A 91 7.86 0.82 7.71
CA GLY A 91 8.03 -0.64 7.74
C GLY A 91 7.91 -1.35 6.39
N PHE A 92 7.70 -0.65 5.26
CA PHE A 92 7.64 -1.29 3.93
C PHE A 92 9.01 -1.71 3.39
N SER A 93 10.09 -1.05 3.82
CA SER A 93 11.45 -1.40 3.44
C SER A 93 11.96 -2.60 4.23
N PHE A 94 12.64 -3.53 3.56
CA PHE A 94 13.36 -4.64 4.23
C PHE A 94 14.47 -4.17 5.18
N SER A 95 14.87 -2.90 5.10
CA SER A 95 15.89 -2.31 5.98
C SER A 95 15.29 -1.46 7.12
N SER A 96 13.97 -1.49 7.27
CA SER A 96 13.26 -0.73 8.29
C SER A 96 13.45 -1.34 9.68
N ASP A 97 13.68 -0.47 10.66
CA ASP A 97 13.70 -0.80 12.09
C ASP A 97 12.28 -0.90 12.69
N ASN A 98 11.22 -0.75 11.88
CA ASN A 98 9.82 -0.90 12.26
C ASN A 98 9.15 -2.03 11.47
N LEU A 99 8.07 -2.60 12.02
CA LEU A 99 7.23 -3.61 11.37
C LEU A 99 5.76 -3.16 11.37
N ASP A 100 5.43 -2.17 10.54
CA ASP A 100 4.09 -1.57 10.49
C ASP A 100 3.35 -1.92 9.18
N MET A 101 3.86 -1.46 8.04
CA MET A 101 3.32 -1.68 6.69
C MET A 101 1.86 -1.22 6.48
N ARG A 102 1.29 -0.40 7.37
CA ARG A 102 0.00 0.23 7.11
C ARG A 102 0.16 1.46 6.21
N MET A 103 -0.65 1.51 5.16
CA MET A 103 -0.80 2.73 4.34
C MET A 103 -1.54 3.82 5.13
N ASP A 104 -2.62 3.44 5.81
CA ASP A 104 -3.32 4.29 6.77
C ASP A 104 -2.84 3.94 8.20
N LYS A 105 -2.09 4.85 8.83
CA LYS A 105 -1.54 4.64 10.18
C LYS A 105 -2.61 4.49 11.26
N ASP A 106 -3.83 4.93 10.99
CA ASP A 106 -4.96 4.80 11.91
C ASP A 106 -5.64 3.42 11.80
N ALA A 107 -5.27 2.60 10.80
CA ALA A 107 -5.83 1.26 10.62
C ALA A 107 -5.45 0.32 11.78
N PRO A 108 -6.34 -0.57 12.26
CA PRO A 108 -6.12 -1.32 13.49
C PRO A 108 -5.08 -2.45 13.38
N LEU A 109 -4.81 -2.95 12.17
CA LEU A 109 -3.99 -4.14 11.95
C LEU A 109 -2.63 -3.76 11.36
N SER A 110 -1.55 -4.01 12.12
CA SER A 110 -0.16 -3.81 11.69
C SER A 110 0.49 -5.13 11.23
N ALA A 111 1.57 -5.04 10.46
CA ALA A 111 2.40 -6.19 10.13
C ALA A 111 3.00 -6.85 11.38
N ALA A 112 3.35 -6.09 12.42
CA ALA A 112 3.82 -6.65 13.68
C ALA A 112 2.76 -7.55 14.34
N THR A 113 1.49 -7.11 14.35
CA THR A 113 0.37 -7.92 14.84
C THR A 113 0.22 -9.19 14.02
N VAL A 114 0.22 -9.09 12.69
CA VAL A 114 0.13 -10.26 11.79
C VAL A 114 1.28 -11.23 12.08
N VAL A 115 2.52 -10.75 12.02
CA VAL A 115 3.72 -11.57 12.13
C VAL A 115 3.86 -12.20 13.50
N ASN A 116 3.42 -11.55 14.59
CA ASN A 116 3.64 -12.03 15.96
C ASN A 116 2.43 -12.75 16.58
N GLU A 117 1.20 -12.47 16.13
CA GLU A 117 -0.01 -12.96 16.81
C GLU A 117 -0.81 -13.96 15.97
N TYR A 118 -0.73 -13.93 14.64
CA TYR A 118 -1.49 -14.87 13.80
C TYR A 118 -1.03 -16.30 14.02
N SER A 119 -1.96 -17.25 13.90
CA SER A 119 -1.67 -18.68 13.97
C SER A 119 -0.79 -19.14 12.80
N LEU A 120 -0.19 -20.33 12.94
CA LEU A 120 0.59 -20.96 11.88
C LEU A 120 -0.20 -21.04 10.56
N VAL A 121 -1.46 -21.48 10.62
CA VAL A 121 -2.32 -21.67 9.44
C VAL A 121 -2.61 -20.34 8.73
N GLU A 122 -2.81 -19.26 9.50
CA GLU A 122 -3.04 -17.93 8.94
C GLU A 122 -1.79 -17.38 8.24
N ILE A 123 -0.59 -17.55 8.85
CA ILE A 123 0.67 -17.17 8.20
C ILE A 123 0.94 -18.03 6.95
N GLU A 124 0.71 -19.34 7.02
CA GLU A 124 0.82 -20.22 5.85
C GLU A 124 -0.06 -19.75 4.70
N LYS A 125 -1.30 -19.37 4.98
CA LYS A 125 -2.24 -18.85 3.99
C LYS A 125 -1.72 -17.56 3.34
N ILE A 126 -1.25 -16.59 4.14
CA ILE A 126 -0.71 -15.32 3.63
C ILE A 126 0.50 -15.57 2.70
N LEU A 127 1.46 -16.38 3.14
CA LEU A 127 2.67 -16.67 2.38
C LEU A 127 2.40 -17.46 1.09
N LEU A 128 1.36 -18.31 1.10
CA LEU A 128 0.94 -19.06 -0.09
C LEU A 128 0.16 -18.18 -1.07
N GLU A 129 -0.87 -17.48 -0.60
CA GLU A 129 -1.83 -16.75 -1.45
C GLU A 129 -1.26 -15.41 -1.95
N TYR A 130 -0.51 -14.69 -1.12
CA TYR A 130 -0.01 -13.35 -1.44
C TYR A 130 1.50 -13.32 -1.69
N GLY A 131 2.27 -14.18 -1.01
CA GLY A 131 3.71 -14.32 -1.24
C GLY A 131 4.07 -15.27 -2.39
N GLU A 132 3.13 -16.11 -2.84
CA GLU A 132 3.37 -17.16 -3.86
C GLU A 132 4.57 -18.07 -3.53
N LEU A 133 4.86 -18.26 -2.24
CA LEU A 133 6.04 -18.99 -1.75
C LEU A 133 5.77 -20.50 -1.72
N ARG A 134 6.54 -21.29 -2.47
CA ARG A 134 6.37 -22.77 -2.48
C ARG A 134 6.72 -23.45 -1.16
N ASN A 135 7.65 -22.88 -0.40
CA ASN A 135 8.07 -23.37 0.91
C ASN A 135 7.40 -22.61 2.07
N TYR A 136 6.21 -22.03 1.83
CA TYR A 136 5.42 -21.27 2.80
C TYR A 136 5.32 -21.94 4.17
N LYS A 137 5.07 -23.26 4.24
CA LYS A 137 4.99 -24.01 5.52
C LYS A 137 6.27 -23.90 6.35
N LYS A 138 7.43 -24.07 5.70
CA LYS A 138 8.73 -23.99 6.38
C LYS A 138 8.99 -22.58 6.89
N ILE A 139 8.63 -21.56 6.11
CA ILE A 139 8.79 -20.15 6.48
C ILE A 139 7.83 -19.80 7.64
N ALA A 140 6.57 -20.22 7.56
CA ALA A 140 5.58 -20.00 8.61
C ALA A 140 6.00 -20.64 9.95
N SER A 141 6.44 -21.91 9.93
CA SER A 141 7.00 -22.57 11.11
C SER A 141 8.21 -21.82 11.67
N PHE A 142 9.09 -21.34 10.80
CA PHE A 142 10.26 -20.58 11.23
C PHE A 142 9.85 -19.27 11.91
N ILE A 143 8.92 -18.52 11.33
CA ILE A 143 8.42 -17.27 11.93
C ILE A 143 7.85 -17.57 13.31
N ILE A 144 6.93 -18.53 13.43
CA ILE A 144 6.28 -18.89 14.71
C ILE A 144 7.30 -19.22 15.80
N ASN A 145 8.33 -20.01 15.46
CA ASN A 145 9.34 -20.47 16.42
C ASN A 145 10.35 -19.39 16.83
N ASN A 146 10.44 -18.26 16.10
CA ASN A 146 11.42 -17.20 16.34
C ASN A 146 10.78 -15.84 16.69
N ARG A 147 9.46 -15.81 16.92
CA ARG A 147 8.78 -14.62 17.47
C ARG A 147 9.33 -14.25 18.86
N PRO A 148 9.25 -12.97 19.26
CA PRO A 148 8.68 -11.85 18.50
C PRO A 148 9.68 -11.20 17.55
N PHE A 149 9.19 -10.68 16.42
CA PHE A 149 9.93 -9.79 15.52
C PHE A 149 9.52 -8.33 15.77
N SER A 150 10.51 -7.46 15.93
CA SER A 150 10.32 -6.04 16.22
C SER A 150 10.41 -5.14 14.99
N SER A 151 11.09 -5.61 13.93
CA SER A 151 11.37 -4.83 12.73
C SER A 151 11.29 -5.64 11.44
N ALA A 152 11.03 -4.96 10.31
CA ALA A 152 11.06 -5.60 8.99
C ALA A 152 12.48 -6.10 8.64
N LYS A 153 13.52 -5.41 9.11
CA LYS A 153 14.91 -5.84 8.97
C LYS A 153 15.19 -7.16 9.65
N GLU A 154 14.83 -7.28 10.92
CA GLU A 154 15.00 -8.50 11.70
C GLU A 154 14.29 -9.69 11.03
N LEU A 155 13.03 -9.51 10.64
CA LEU A 155 12.24 -10.53 9.95
C LEU A 155 12.87 -10.92 8.60
N SER A 156 13.29 -9.94 7.79
CA SER A 156 13.92 -10.16 6.50
C SER A 156 15.26 -10.88 6.62
N GLU A 157 16.08 -10.54 7.61
CA GLU A 157 17.41 -11.15 7.82
C GLU A 157 17.27 -12.59 8.32
N ALA A 158 16.39 -12.83 9.29
CA ALA A 158 16.18 -14.15 9.87
C ALA A 158 15.65 -15.16 8.85
N THR A 159 14.73 -14.75 7.98
CA THR A 159 14.09 -15.61 6.97
C THR A 159 14.88 -15.73 5.67
N LYS A 160 15.91 -14.90 5.45
CA LYS A 160 16.66 -14.79 4.18
C LYS A 160 17.12 -16.13 3.61
N HIS A 161 17.61 -17.03 4.46
CA HIS A 161 18.12 -18.35 4.07
C HIS A 161 17.02 -19.33 3.63
N LEU A 162 15.75 -19.00 3.86
CA LEU A 162 14.59 -19.75 3.40
C LEU A 162 13.99 -19.18 2.11
N MET A 163 14.41 -17.98 1.68
CA MET A 163 13.82 -17.32 0.52
C MET A 163 14.35 -17.91 -0.80
N PRO A 164 13.53 -17.88 -1.88
CA PRO A 164 13.98 -18.31 -3.20
C PRO A 164 15.19 -17.49 -3.69
N THR A 165 16.26 -18.17 -4.08
CA THR A 165 17.45 -17.56 -4.69
C THR A 165 17.35 -17.53 -6.21
N GLY A 166 18.01 -16.57 -6.87
CA GLY A 166 18.13 -16.52 -8.33
C GLY A 166 17.16 -15.60 -9.06
N LYS A 167 16.27 -14.91 -8.33
CA LYS A 167 15.52 -13.76 -8.89
C LYS A 167 16.38 -12.49 -8.83
N LYS A 168 16.16 -11.56 -9.75
CA LYS A 168 16.82 -10.23 -9.78
C LYS A 168 16.29 -9.25 -8.69
N ILE A 169 15.47 -9.74 -7.78
CA ILE A 169 14.82 -8.96 -6.71
C ILE A 169 15.35 -9.41 -5.35
N HIS A 170 15.16 -8.58 -4.33
CA HIS A 170 15.58 -8.93 -2.97
C HIS A 170 14.89 -10.23 -2.52
N PRO A 171 15.57 -11.16 -1.82
CA PRO A 171 14.98 -12.44 -1.45
C PRO A 171 13.70 -12.31 -0.63
N ALA A 172 13.60 -11.29 0.22
CA ALA A 172 12.43 -11.03 1.06
C ALA A 172 11.29 -10.27 0.35
N THR A 173 11.35 -10.03 -0.96
CA THR A 173 10.28 -9.31 -1.67
C THR A 173 8.92 -10.01 -1.65
N LEU A 174 8.92 -11.34 -1.45
CA LEU A 174 7.71 -12.16 -1.40
C LEU A 174 7.26 -12.49 0.04
N LEU A 175 7.99 -12.00 1.04
CA LEU A 175 7.70 -12.20 2.45
C LEU A 175 6.74 -11.13 2.95
#